data_AF-A0A2K3N9B0-F1
#
_entry.id   AF-A0A2K3N9B0-F1
#
_cell.length_a   1.000
_cell.length_b   1.000
_cell.length_c   1.000
_cell.angle_alpha   90.00
_cell.angle_beta   90.00
_cell.angle_gamma   90.00
#
_symmetry.space_group_name_H-M   'P 1'
#
loop_
_entity.id
_entity.type
_entity.pdbx_description
1 polymer ?
#
loop_
_entity_poly.entity_id
_entity_poly.type
_entity_poly.pdbx_seq_one_letter_code
_entity_poly.pdbx_strand_id
1 'polypeptide(L)'
;VKGGTLRASDTFPGDRHLIELWSSNSKKLDTTESKQGESKQGGSFNDIKAQNNGIYYEDITFRDILFDSSYRGGGIFIVDSARIRINNCFFLHFTTQGILVQQGHETFISSCFLGQHSTVGGDKGEKGYSGVAIDLASNDNAVTDVAIFSAAVGIVLRGQANILSGVHCYNKAAWFGGIGILVKLAGNSLTRIDNCYMDYTGIVMEDPVQVHVTNGLFLGDANILVKSVKGQILGLNIVDNMFSGDPNKKVPIVNLDGEFSNVDQVVIDRNNANGMSLRSTVAKLTVTGNGTKWEADFSSVLVFPNRISHVQYSFFAQEEPKFVAHSVTNVSDNVVVVESEKEAKGLVFFSVEQ
;
A
#
# COMPACT_ATOMS: atom_id res chain seq x y z
N VAL A 1 -11.01 27.78 -11.28
CA VAL A 1 -11.26 27.36 -12.69
C VAL A 1 -12.39 26.34 -12.69
N LYS A 2 -13.43 26.52 -13.51
CA LYS A 2 -14.62 25.66 -13.46
C LYS A 2 -15.19 25.37 -14.86
N GLY A 3 -15.57 24.11 -15.11
CA GLY A 3 -16.34 23.70 -16.29
C GLY A 3 -15.51 23.54 -17.57
N GLY A 4 -16.04 22.76 -18.51
CA GLY A 4 -15.55 22.67 -19.89
C GLY A 4 -14.45 21.62 -20.11
N THR A 5 -13.76 21.75 -21.24
CA THR A 5 -12.71 20.83 -21.67
C THR A 5 -11.44 21.61 -21.99
N LEU A 6 -10.32 21.16 -21.44
CA LEU A 6 -8.97 21.56 -21.85
C LEU A 6 -8.37 20.40 -22.62
N ARG A 7 -8.10 20.60 -23.90
CA ARG A 7 -7.57 19.57 -24.79
C ARG A 7 -6.20 19.99 -25.34
N ALA A 8 -5.24 19.09 -25.28
CA ALA A 8 -3.93 19.27 -25.92
C ALA A 8 -4.08 19.34 -27.45
N SER A 9 -3.36 20.26 -28.08
CA SER A 9 -3.21 20.30 -29.54
C SER A 9 -2.29 19.17 -30.03
N ASP A 10 -2.33 18.89 -31.33
CA ASP A 10 -1.44 17.91 -31.97
C ASP A 10 0.06 18.26 -31.82
N THR A 11 0.35 19.54 -31.55
CA THR A 11 1.69 20.08 -31.33
C THR A 11 2.08 20.21 -29.85
N PHE A 12 1.21 19.80 -28.92
CA PHE A 12 1.48 19.91 -27.49
C PHE A 12 2.76 19.12 -27.11
N PRO A 13 3.65 19.67 -26.28
CA PRO A 13 4.87 18.96 -25.87
C PRO A 13 4.56 17.69 -25.06
N GLY A 14 5.39 16.65 -25.25
CA GLY A 14 5.17 15.33 -24.65
C GLY A 14 5.55 15.23 -23.17
N ASP A 15 6.17 16.26 -22.62
CA ASP A 15 6.77 16.33 -21.28
C ASP A 15 6.19 17.46 -20.41
N ARG A 16 5.06 18.04 -20.80
CA ARG A 16 4.38 19.15 -20.08
C ARG A 16 2.98 18.75 -19.66
N HIS A 17 2.36 19.60 -18.84
CA HIS A 17 0.98 19.41 -18.37
C HIS A 17 0.07 20.52 -18.91
N LEU A 18 -1.20 20.21 -19.15
CA LEU A 18 -2.19 21.18 -19.64
C LEU A 18 -2.30 22.42 -18.74
N ILE A 19 -2.11 22.23 -17.43
CA ILE A 19 -1.98 23.32 -16.46
C ILE A 19 -0.73 23.07 -15.61
N GLU A 20 0.08 24.11 -15.44
CA GLU A 20 1.23 24.11 -14.55
C GLU A 20 1.10 25.27 -13.55
N LEU A 21 0.81 24.95 -12.29
CA LEU A 21 0.97 25.87 -11.16
C LEU A 21 2.43 25.82 -10.71
N TRP A 22 3.29 26.48 -11.47
CA TRP A 22 4.74 26.47 -11.27
C TRP A 22 5.28 27.90 -11.34
N SER A 23 6.08 28.30 -10.35
CA SER A 23 6.77 29.58 -10.30
C SER A 23 8.18 29.44 -10.86
N SER A 24 8.74 30.47 -11.48
CA SER A 24 10.15 30.46 -11.90
C SER A 24 11.11 30.30 -10.72
N ASN A 25 10.66 30.59 -9.50
CA ASN A 25 11.43 30.42 -8.28
C ASN A 25 11.27 29.01 -7.66
N SER A 26 10.41 28.17 -8.23
CA SER A 26 10.21 26.78 -7.79
C SER A 26 11.24 25.84 -8.41
N LYS A 27 11.85 25.00 -7.56
CA LYS A 27 12.73 23.91 -8.02
C LYS A 27 11.89 22.68 -8.28
N LYS A 28 11.94 22.10 -9.48
CA LYS A 28 11.27 20.81 -9.75
C LYS A 28 12.06 19.69 -9.08
N LEU A 29 11.35 18.71 -8.53
CA LEU A 29 11.98 17.49 -8.03
C LEU A 29 12.22 16.53 -9.20
N ASP A 30 13.44 15.99 -9.31
CA ASP A 30 13.76 14.93 -10.27
C ASP A 30 12.87 13.70 -9.97
N THR A 31 12.32 13.10 -11.03
CA THR A 31 11.49 11.88 -10.94
C THR A 31 12.33 10.62 -10.71
N THR A 32 13.62 10.69 -10.98
CA THR A 32 14.62 9.65 -10.73
C THR A 32 15.27 9.88 -9.37
N GLU A 33 14.90 9.01 -8.43
CA GLU A 33 15.59 8.76 -7.18
C GLU A 33 15.48 9.85 -6.10
N SER A 34 14.90 9.44 -4.98
CA SER A 34 15.25 9.95 -3.66
C SER A 34 16.76 9.86 -3.50
N LYS A 35 17.49 10.91 -3.87
CA LYS A 35 18.92 11.00 -3.58
C LYS A 35 19.10 10.76 -2.09
N GLN A 36 19.91 9.75 -1.82
CA GLN A 36 20.40 9.38 -0.51
C GLN A 36 20.79 10.64 0.27
N GLY A 37 20.03 10.93 1.33
CA GLY A 37 20.60 11.61 2.47
C GLY A 37 21.38 10.57 3.27
N GLU A 38 22.70 10.55 3.14
CA GLU A 38 23.56 10.20 4.26
C GLU A 38 23.34 11.23 5.38
N SER A 39 22.21 11.18 6.07
CA SER A 39 22.06 11.83 7.36
C SER A 39 22.70 10.90 8.39
N LYS A 40 23.96 11.18 8.73
CA LYS A 40 24.59 10.69 9.95
C LYS A 40 23.64 10.94 11.13
N GLN A 41 23.34 9.89 11.88
CA GLN A 41 22.78 9.89 13.23
C GLN A 41 21.45 10.64 13.46
N GLY A 42 20.41 9.86 13.78
CA GLY A 42 19.22 10.33 14.49
C GLY A 42 18.15 10.93 13.57
N GLY A 43 17.28 10.07 13.05
CA GLY A 43 16.11 10.48 12.26
C GLY A 43 15.18 11.39 13.07
N SER A 44 15.36 12.70 12.92
CA SER A 44 14.43 13.72 13.35
C SER A 44 13.43 13.97 12.22
N PHE A 45 12.16 14.22 12.57
CA PHE A 45 11.03 14.64 11.70
C PHE A 45 11.29 15.85 10.78
N ASN A 46 12.53 16.34 10.67
CA ASN A 46 12.89 17.61 10.03
C ASN A 46 13.42 17.48 8.60
N ASP A 47 13.87 16.31 8.14
CA ASP A 47 14.58 16.20 6.85
C ASP A 47 13.69 15.93 5.62
N ILE A 48 12.40 15.63 5.79
CA ILE A 48 11.38 15.68 4.72
C ILE A 48 10.28 16.69 5.05
N LYS A 49 10.65 17.81 5.69
CA LYS A 49 10.01 19.05 5.26
C LYS A 49 10.54 19.28 3.86
N ALA A 50 9.77 18.85 2.84
CA ALA A 50 9.95 19.34 1.49
C ALA A 50 10.23 20.84 1.62
N GLN A 51 11.46 21.26 1.31
CA GLN A 51 11.93 22.60 1.62
C GLN A 51 11.09 23.58 0.81
N ASN A 52 9.99 24.06 1.36
CA ASN A 52 9.17 25.10 0.75
C ASN A 52 10.05 26.34 0.71
N ASN A 53 10.68 26.58 -0.45
CA ASN A 53 11.41 27.82 -0.71
C ASN A 53 10.44 29.02 -0.81
N GLY A 54 9.13 28.75 -0.85
CA GLY A 54 8.00 29.65 -0.76
C GLY A 54 6.72 28.89 -1.14
N ILE A 55 5.55 29.40 -0.79
CA ILE A 55 4.28 28.98 -1.39
C ILE A 55 3.89 30.05 -2.41
N TYR A 56 3.70 29.68 -3.67
CA TYR A 56 3.46 30.63 -4.76
C TYR A 56 2.03 30.64 -5.28
N TYR A 57 1.30 29.54 -5.08
CA TYR A 57 -0.10 29.43 -5.45
C TYR A 57 -0.90 28.89 -4.27
N GLU A 58 -1.97 29.59 -3.93
CA GLU A 58 -2.81 29.26 -2.79
C GLU A 58 -4.29 29.33 -3.16
N ASP A 59 -5.09 28.44 -2.55
CA ASP A 59 -6.55 28.50 -2.58
C ASP A 59 -7.19 28.39 -3.98
N ILE A 60 -6.48 27.76 -4.92
CA ILE A 60 -6.97 27.51 -6.28
C ILE A 60 -7.85 26.24 -6.29
N THR A 61 -9.01 26.35 -6.93
CA THR A 61 -9.92 25.21 -7.16
C THR A 61 -10.10 24.96 -8.66
N PHE A 62 -9.86 23.72 -9.10
CA PHE A 62 -10.25 23.16 -10.39
C PHE A 62 -11.49 22.30 -10.18
N ARG A 63 -12.55 22.56 -10.95
CA ARG A 63 -13.82 21.86 -10.77
C ARG A 63 -14.58 21.60 -12.06
N ASP A 64 -15.12 20.40 -12.25
CA ASP A 64 -16.01 20.07 -13.37
C ASP A 64 -15.32 20.20 -14.75
N ILE A 65 -14.02 19.88 -14.84
CA ILE A 65 -13.22 20.04 -16.06
C ILE A 65 -12.80 18.67 -16.61
N LEU A 66 -12.92 18.49 -17.92
CA LEU A 66 -12.25 17.43 -18.66
C LEU A 66 -10.85 17.90 -19.11
N PHE A 67 -9.82 17.25 -18.60
CA PHE A 67 -8.43 17.38 -19.06
C PHE A 67 -8.13 16.26 -20.04
N ASP A 68 -8.04 16.58 -21.32
CA ASP A 68 -7.74 15.62 -22.40
C ASP A 68 -6.35 15.91 -22.95
N SER A 69 -5.36 15.15 -22.51
CA SER A 69 -3.96 15.33 -22.91
C SER A 69 -3.66 14.80 -24.33
N SER A 70 -4.66 14.29 -25.07
CA SER A 70 -4.52 13.83 -26.46
C SER A 70 -3.34 12.86 -26.70
N TYR A 71 -3.01 12.02 -25.71
CA TYR A 71 -1.85 11.11 -25.68
C TYR A 71 -0.50 11.83 -25.70
N ARG A 72 -0.43 13.02 -25.08
CA ARG A 72 0.77 13.85 -25.02
C ARG A 72 0.88 14.54 -23.66
N GLY A 73 2.00 14.37 -22.97
CA GLY A 73 2.22 15.05 -21.70
C GLY A 73 1.26 14.59 -20.61
N GLY A 74 0.78 15.52 -19.79
CA GLY A 74 -0.03 15.26 -18.59
C GLY A 74 -1.17 16.26 -18.38
N GLY A 75 -1.94 16.07 -17.31
CA GLY A 75 -3.10 16.90 -17.00
C GLY A 75 -2.73 18.16 -16.21
N ILE A 76 -2.49 18.00 -14.91
CA ILE A 76 -2.15 19.10 -14.00
C ILE A 76 -0.80 18.84 -13.35
N PHE A 77 0.03 19.88 -13.27
CA PHE A 77 1.25 19.91 -12.48
C PHE A 77 1.22 21.05 -11.45
N ILE A 78 1.48 20.72 -10.19
CA ILE A 78 1.44 21.64 -9.05
C ILE A 78 2.78 21.60 -8.33
N VAL A 79 3.38 22.77 -8.08
CA VAL A 79 4.62 22.89 -7.32
C VAL A 79 4.50 24.00 -6.29
N ASP A 80 5.06 23.80 -5.09
CA ASP A 80 5.19 24.85 -4.07
C ASP A 80 3.86 25.60 -3.82
N SER A 81 2.79 24.83 -3.64
CA SER A 81 1.42 25.34 -3.56
C SER A 81 0.75 24.87 -2.28
N ALA A 82 -0.25 25.61 -1.80
CA ALA A 82 -1.05 25.22 -0.64
C ALA A 82 -2.55 25.30 -0.91
N ARG A 83 -3.34 24.46 -0.25
CA ARG A 83 -4.81 24.51 -0.26
C ARG A 83 -5.40 24.43 -1.68
N ILE A 84 -4.81 23.59 -2.53
CA ILE A 84 -5.27 23.37 -3.89
C ILE A 84 -6.37 22.31 -3.90
N ARG A 85 -7.43 22.53 -4.67
CA ARG A 85 -8.58 21.62 -4.76
C ARG A 85 -8.78 21.18 -6.21
N ILE A 86 -8.74 19.89 -6.47
CA ILE A 86 -9.09 19.27 -7.76
C ILE A 86 -10.33 18.42 -7.50
N ASN A 87 -11.50 18.89 -7.93
CA ASN A 87 -12.77 18.31 -7.54
C ASN A 87 -13.64 18.00 -8.76
N ASN A 88 -14.19 16.79 -8.85
CA ASN A 88 -15.10 16.41 -9.93
C ASN A 88 -14.50 16.65 -11.32
N CYS A 89 -13.23 16.32 -11.50
CA CYS A 89 -12.52 16.47 -12.78
C CYS A 89 -12.32 15.11 -13.45
N PHE A 90 -12.21 15.13 -14.77
CA PHE A 90 -11.96 13.95 -15.58
C PHE A 90 -10.62 14.11 -16.29
N PHE A 91 -9.74 13.10 -16.25
CA PHE A 91 -8.42 13.14 -16.87
C PHE A 91 -8.29 11.99 -17.87
N LEU A 92 -8.02 12.34 -19.13
CA LEU A 92 -7.86 11.40 -20.23
C LEU A 92 -6.53 11.57 -20.96
N HIS A 93 -6.05 10.46 -21.50
CA HIS A 93 -5.01 10.45 -22.53
C HIS A 93 -3.69 11.10 -22.11
N PHE A 94 -3.32 11.05 -20.83
CA PHE A 94 -1.98 11.44 -20.39
C PHE A 94 -0.96 10.34 -20.71
N THR A 95 0.24 10.70 -21.13
CA THR A 95 1.37 9.75 -21.28
C THR A 95 2.40 9.88 -20.15
N THR A 96 2.28 10.93 -19.34
CA THR A 96 3.10 11.18 -18.14
C THR A 96 2.23 11.02 -16.90
N GLN A 97 1.81 12.11 -16.25
CA GLN A 97 0.94 12.12 -15.09
C GLN A 97 -0.41 12.75 -15.41
N GLY A 98 -1.50 12.13 -14.96
CA GLY A 98 -2.79 12.81 -14.90
C GLY A 98 -2.71 14.03 -13.98
N ILE A 99 -2.23 13.81 -12.74
CA ILE A 99 -1.96 14.85 -11.75
C ILE A 99 -0.58 14.60 -11.13
N LEU A 100 0.29 15.62 -11.16
CA LEU A 100 1.58 15.63 -10.47
C LEU A 100 1.62 16.76 -9.44
N VAL A 101 1.94 16.43 -8.20
CA VAL A 101 2.12 17.40 -7.11
C VAL A 101 3.53 17.25 -6.55
N GLN A 102 4.28 18.35 -6.46
CA GLN A 102 5.63 18.37 -5.91
C GLN A 102 5.76 19.49 -4.88
N GLN A 103 6.32 19.18 -3.69
CA GLN A 103 6.46 20.15 -2.60
C GLN A 103 5.10 20.78 -2.20
N GLY A 104 5.10 21.80 -1.34
CA GLY A 104 3.86 22.38 -0.81
C GLY A 104 3.12 21.44 0.14
N HIS A 105 1.87 21.80 0.45
CA HIS A 105 0.99 21.07 1.38
C HIS A 105 -0.47 21.12 0.91
N GLU A 106 -1.32 20.26 1.46
CA GLU A 106 -2.78 20.43 1.42
C GLU A 106 -3.39 20.51 0.01
N THR A 107 -2.94 19.64 -0.91
CA THR A 107 -3.66 19.40 -2.18
C THR A 107 -4.72 18.32 -1.98
N PHE A 108 -5.98 18.68 -2.22
CA PHE A 108 -7.13 17.78 -2.09
C PHE A 108 -7.69 17.40 -3.47
N ILE A 109 -7.64 16.11 -3.78
CA ILE A 109 -8.15 15.52 -5.02
C ILE A 109 -9.40 14.71 -4.66
N SER A 110 -10.55 15.06 -5.23
CA SER A 110 -11.83 14.46 -4.83
C SER A 110 -12.79 14.22 -5.98
N SER A 111 -13.49 13.08 -5.97
CA SER A 111 -14.55 12.77 -6.94
C SER A 111 -14.07 12.78 -8.40
N CYS A 112 -12.81 12.42 -8.65
CA CYS A 112 -12.20 12.48 -9.98
C CYS A 112 -12.17 11.12 -10.67
N PHE A 113 -12.11 11.15 -12.00
CA PHE A 113 -11.89 9.97 -12.84
C PHE A 113 -10.63 10.15 -13.67
N LEU A 114 -9.72 9.18 -13.65
CA LEU A 114 -8.45 9.28 -14.36
C LEU A 114 -8.15 8.01 -15.17
N GLY A 115 -7.80 8.19 -16.44
CA GLY A 115 -7.29 7.11 -17.25
C GLY A 115 -6.49 7.54 -18.48
N GLN A 116 -5.38 6.86 -18.75
CA GLN A 116 -4.61 7.01 -19.98
C GLN A 116 -5.43 6.64 -21.22
N HIS A 117 -6.35 5.67 -21.10
CA HIS A 117 -7.23 5.20 -22.16
C HIS A 117 -8.67 5.11 -21.65
N SER A 118 -9.63 5.63 -22.41
CA SER A 118 -11.06 5.52 -22.08
C SER A 118 -11.54 4.06 -22.17
N THR A 119 -11.51 3.34 -21.05
CA THR A 119 -11.92 1.93 -20.95
C THR A 119 -12.63 1.66 -19.62
N VAL A 120 -13.34 0.53 -19.56
CA VAL A 120 -13.98 -0.02 -18.36
C VAL A 120 -13.40 -1.39 -17.98
N GLY A 121 -12.18 -1.69 -18.43
CA GLY A 121 -11.49 -2.96 -18.23
C GLY A 121 -11.46 -3.84 -19.49
N GLY A 122 -10.51 -4.79 -19.53
CA GLY A 122 -10.38 -5.75 -20.65
C GLY A 122 -9.85 -5.14 -21.95
N ASP A 123 -9.16 -4.00 -21.88
CA ASP A 123 -8.59 -3.34 -23.04
C ASP A 123 -7.43 -4.15 -23.63
N LYS A 124 -7.43 -4.35 -24.96
CA LYS A 124 -6.39 -5.16 -25.62
C LYS A 124 -4.98 -4.54 -25.52
N GLY A 125 -4.90 -3.24 -25.30
CA GLY A 125 -3.67 -2.46 -25.15
C GLY A 125 -3.19 -2.29 -23.72
N GLU A 126 -3.86 -2.86 -22.72
CA GLU A 126 -3.57 -2.66 -21.29
C GLU A 126 -2.11 -2.93 -20.91
N LYS A 127 -1.49 -3.96 -21.52
CA LYS A 127 -0.06 -4.27 -21.37
C LYS A 127 0.85 -3.07 -21.67
N GLY A 128 0.44 -2.20 -22.59
CA GLY A 128 1.18 -1.03 -23.05
C GLY A 128 0.92 0.23 -22.23
N TYR A 129 0.01 0.21 -21.24
CA TYR A 129 -0.21 1.36 -20.38
C TYR A 129 1.08 1.72 -19.65
N SER A 130 1.38 3.02 -19.60
CA SER A 130 2.67 3.58 -19.20
C SER A 130 2.54 4.79 -18.27
N GLY A 131 1.41 5.51 -18.30
CA GLY A 131 1.21 6.71 -17.50
C GLY A 131 1.01 6.42 -16.01
N VAL A 132 1.11 7.47 -15.21
CA VAL A 132 0.78 7.48 -13.78
C VAL A 132 -0.47 8.35 -13.60
N ALA A 133 -1.51 7.88 -12.93
CA ALA A 133 -2.70 8.72 -12.79
C ALA A 133 -2.46 9.88 -11.81
N ILE A 134 -1.93 9.60 -10.62
CA ILE A 134 -1.61 10.61 -9.59
C ILE A 134 -0.21 10.33 -9.02
N ASP A 135 0.63 11.36 -8.97
CA ASP A 135 1.94 11.31 -8.30
C ASP A 135 2.05 12.43 -7.26
N LEU A 136 2.14 12.06 -5.99
CA LEU A 136 2.20 12.97 -4.85
C LEU A 136 3.59 12.96 -4.23
N ALA A 137 4.48 13.81 -4.72
CA ALA A 137 5.77 14.14 -4.11
C ALA A 137 5.66 15.36 -3.18
N SER A 138 4.66 15.32 -2.32
CA SER A 138 4.25 16.40 -1.41
C SER A 138 3.58 15.80 -0.18
N ASN A 139 3.49 16.59 0.90
CA ASN A 139 2.97 16.14 2.18
C ASN A 139 1.56 16.67 2.46
N ASP A 140 0.86 16.06 3.41
CA ASP A 140 -0.44 16.54 3.93
C ASP A 140 -1.55 16.65 2.87
N ASN A 141 -1.53 15.77 1.87
CA ASN A 141 -2.52 15.73 0.80
C ASN A 141 -3.61 14.69 1.07
N ALA A 142 -4.76 14.86 0.41
CA ALA A 142 -5.87 13.92 0.49
C ALA A 142 -6.37 13.54 -0.91
N VAL A 143 -6.53 12.24 -1.16
CA VAL A 143 -7.22 11.71 -2.34
C VAL A 143 -8.45 10.97 -1.88
N THR A 144 -9.62 11.42 -2.30
CA THR A 144 -10.92 10.94 -1.79
C THR A 144 -11.89 10.63 -2.92
N ASP A 145 -12.53 9.46 -2.91
CA ASP A 145 -13.56 9.08 -3.89
C ASP A 145 -13.09 9.21 -5.36
N VAL A 146 -11.91 8.67 -5.67
CA VAL A 146 -11.29 8.76 -7.00
C VAL A 146 -11.30 7.39 -7.68
N ALA A 147 -11.71 7.34 -8.95
CA ALA A 147 -11.64 6.14 -9.78
C ALA A 147 -10.50 6.26 -10.80
N ILE A 148 -9.64 5.25 -10.85
CA ILE A 148 -8.50 5.17 -11.77
C ILE A 148 -8.65 3.91 -12.63
N PHE A 149 -8.92 4.10 -13.92
CA PHE A 149 -9.38 3.03 -14.81
C PHE A 149 -8.38 2.62 -15.90
N SER A 150 -7.29 3.36 -16.06
CA SER A 150 -6.18 2.97 -16.94
C SER A 150 -4.93 3.79 -16.65
N ALA A 151 -3.84 3.13 -16.28
CA ALA A 151 -2.52 3.71 -16.03
C ALA A 151 -1.58 2.55 -15.69
N ALA A 152 -0.27 2.70 -15.93
CA ALA A 152 0.70 1.75 -15.40
C ALA A 152 0.67 1.75 -13.86
N VAL A 153 0.62 2.94 -13.26
CA VAL A 153 0.48 3.11 -11.82
C VAL A 153 -0.71 4.01 -11.52
N GLY A 154 -1.58 3.59 -10.61
CA GLY A 154 -2.69 4.43 -10.17
C GLY A 154 -2.19 5.63 -9.38
N ILE A 155 -1.70 5.40 -8.16
CA ILE A 155 -1.18 6.47 -7.29
C ILE A 155 0.24 6.15 -6.87
N VAL A 156 1.15 7.13 -7.00
CA VAL A 156 2.48 7.09 -6.39
C VAL A 156 2.53 8.07 -5.22
N LEU A 157 2.90 7.59 -4.04
CA LEU A 157 3.14 8.40 -2.85
C LEU A 157 4.65 8.55 -2.63
N ARG A 158 5.14 9.79 -2.76
CA ARG A 158 6.54 10.21 -2.53
C ARG A 158 6.66 11.31 -1.47
N GLY A 159 5.57 11.65 -0.79
CA GLY A 159 5.55 12.51 0.39
C GLY A 159 4.74 11.89 1.54
N GLN A 160 4.92 12.46 2.73
CA GLN A 160 4.41 11.94 4.00
C GLN A 160 3.04 12.52 4.37
N ALA A 161 2.43 11.95 5.40
CA ALA A 161 1.19 12.41 6.03
C ALA A 161 -0.02 12.47 5.07
N ASN A 162 0.07 11.78 3.93
CA ASN A 162 -1.01 11.69 2.96
C ASN A 162 -2.11 10.74 3.44
N ILE A 163 -3.33 10.94 2.92
CA ILE A 163 -4.44 10.01 3.10
C ILE A 163 -5.11 9.70 1.77
N LEU A 164 -5.31 8.40 1.53
CA LEU A 164 -6.11 7.88 0.42
C LEU A 164 -7.37 7.26 1.02
N SER A 165 -8.56 7.68 0.57
CA SER A 165 -9.81 7.08 1.01
C SER A 165 -10.83 6.94 -0.12
N GLY A 166 -11.54 5.82 -0.21
CA GLY A 166 -12.53 5.62 -1.28
C GLY A 166 -11.92 5.57 -2.68
N VAL A 167 -10.63 5.25 -2.81
CA VAL A 167 -9.96 5.16 -4.12
C VAL A 167 -10.25 3.80 -4.75
N HIS A 168 -10.77 3.80 -5.98
CA HIS A 168 -10.97 2.60 -6.79
C HIS A 168 -9.91 2.53 -7.88
N CYS A 169 -8.96 1.59 -7.76
CA CYS A 169 -7.97 1.31 -8.78
C CYS A 169 -8.34 0.04 -9.55
N TYR A 170 -8.70 0.22 -10.83
CA TYR A 170 -8.85 -0.84 -11.82
C TYR A 170 -8.06 -0.46 -13.08
N ASN A 171 -6.83 0.00 -12.86
CA ASN A 171 -5.91 0.44 -13.90
C ASN A 171 -5.26 -0.76 -14.60
N LYS A 172 -3.95 -0.71 -14.89
CA LYS A 172 -3.23 -1.87 -15.38
C LYS A 172 -3.18 -2.96 -14.30
N ALA A 173 -3.55 -4.18 -14.67
CA ALA A 173 -3.53 -5.33 -13.79
C ALA A 173 -2.11 -5.70 -13.35
N ALA A 174 -1.98 -6.25 -12.14
CA ALA A 174 -0.70 -6.59 -11.53
C ALA A 174 0.13 -7.58 -12.36
N TRP A 175 -0.54 -8.54 -13.01
CA TRP A 175 0.13 -9.54 -13.87
C TRP A 175 0.69 -8.95 -15.17
N PHE A 176 0.30 -7.72 -15.55
CA PHE A 176 0.94 -6.93 -16.61
C PHE A 176 2.02 -5.99 -16.08
N GLY A 177 2.35 -6.06 -14.78
CA GLY A 177 3.27 -5.14 -14.10
C GLY A 177 2.62 -3.81 -13.70
N GLY A 178 1.28 -3.75 -13.65
CA GLY A 178 0.58 -2.59 -13.13
C GLY A 178 0.60 -2.52 -11.60
N ILE A 179 0.47 -1.32 -11.05
CA ILE A 179 0.41 -1.09 -9.60
C ILE A 179 -0.78 -0.17 -9.31
N GLY A 180 -1.61 -0.51 -8.33
CA GLY A 180 -2.74 0.32 -7.93
C GLY A 180 -2.24 1.51 -7.14
N ILE A 181 -1.55 1.24 -6.03
CA ILE A 181 -0.93 2.25 -5.17
C ILE A 181 0.52 1.85 -4.89
N LEU A 182 1.46 2.76 -5.15
CA LEU A 182 2.88 2.61 -4.84
C LEU A 182 3.28 3.59 -3.73
N VAL A 183 3.62 3.07 -2.56
CA VAL A 183 4.23 3.85 -1.47
C VAL A 183 5.74 3.82 -1.64
N LYS A 184 6.29 4.90 -2.21
CA LYS A 184 7.68 5.01 -2.65
C LYS A 184 8.49 5.92 -1.72
N LEU A 185 8.48 5.59 -0.44
CA LEU A 185 9.13 6.35 0.64
C LEU A 185 9.79 5.39 1.64
N ALA A 186 10.82 4.70 1.15
CA ALA A 186 11.57 3.73 1.93
C ALA A 186 12.11 4.33 3.24
N GLY A 187 11.60 3.82 4.37
CA GLY A 187 11.98 4.24 5.72
C GLY A 187 11.28 5.51 6.23
N ASN A 188 10.38 6.13 5.46
CA ASN A 188 9.77 7.41 5.84
C ASN A 188 8.35 7.63 5.28
N SER A 189 7.54 6.59 5.18
CA SER A 189 6.25 6.64 4.47
C SER A 189 5.16 7.48 5.17
N LEU A 190 4.91 7.27 6.46
CA LEU A 190 3.87 7.92 7.28
C LEU A 190 2.57 8.21 6.50
N THR A 191 1.75 7.20 6.22
CA THR A 191 0.57 7.38 5.35
C THR A 191 -0.61 6.49 5.74
N ARG A 192 -1.80 6.88 5.31
CA ARG A 192 -3.05 6.14 5.56
C ARG A 192 -3.75 5.81 4.25
N ILE A 193 -4.16 4.56 4.10
CA ILE A 193 -4.92 4.02 2.96
C ILE A 193 -6.15 3.32 3.55
N ASP A 194 -7.31 3.93 3.38
CA ASP A 194 -8.54 3.51 4.07
C ASP A 194 -9.68 3.31 3.07
N ASN A 195 -10.45 2.23 3.18
CA ASN A 195 -11.66 2.02 2.37
C ASN A 195 -11.42 2.13 0.86
N CYS A 196 -10.26 1.66 0.38
CA CYS A 196 -9.91 1.65 -1.04
C CYS A 196 -10.28 0.32 -1.69
N TYR A 197 -10.64 0.34 -2.98
CA TYR A 197 -10.96 -0.83 -3.77
C TYR A 197 -9.87 -1.06 -4.83
N MET A 198 -9.17 -2.18 -4.71
CA MET A 198 -8.14 -2.64 -5.63
C MET A 198 -8.68 -3.79 -6.49
N ASP A 199 -8.85 -3.56 -7.80
CA ASP A 199 -9.44 -4.53 -8.74
C ASP A 199 -8.37 -5.03 -9.73
N TYR A 200 -7.95 -6.29 -9.58
CA TYR A 200 -6.85 -6.94 -10.32
C TYR A 200 -5.47 -6.26 -10.22
N THR A 201 -5.32 -5.28 -9.34
CA THR A 201 -4.09 -4.54 -9.09
C THR A 201 -3.83 -4.43 -7.60
N GLY A 202 -2.59 -4.19 -7.16
CA GLY A 202 -2.22 -4.28 -5.75
C GLY A 202 -1.67 -2.99 -5.16
N ILE A 203 -1.30 -3.07 -3.89
CA ILE A 203 -0.49 -2.05 -3.21
C ILE A 203 0.95 -2.55 -3.12
N VAL A 204 1.91 -1.69 -3.45
CA VAL A 204 3.34 -1.96 -3.26
C VAL A 204 3.89 -0.92 -2.30
N MET A 205 4.64 -1.35 -1.28
CA MET A 205 5.25 -0.45 -0.30
C MET A 205 6.72 -0.76 -0.14
N GLU A 206 7.58 0.24 -0.31
CA GLU A 206 9.02 0.14 -0.09
C GLU A 206 9.35 0.52 1.36
N ASP A 207 9.99 -0.37 2.11
CA ASP A 207 10.34 -0.23 3.55
C ASP A 207 9.34 0.62 4.37
N PRO A 208 8.09 0.17 4.56
CA PRO A 208 7.04 1.01 5.13
C PRO A 208 7.33 1.37 6.60
N VAL A 209 7.17 2.66 6.91
CA VAL A 209 7.24 3.20 8.27
C VAL A 209 5.97 3.98 8.57
N GLN A 210 5.25 3.58 9.62
CA GLN A 210 3.97 4.15 10.06
C GLN A 210 2.92 4.22 8.94
N VAL A 211 2.67 3.07 8.31
CA VAL A 211 1.66 2.93 7.25
C VAL A 211 0.45 2.17 7.77
N HIS A 212 -0.75 2.66 7.47
CA HIS A 212 -2.00 2.02 7.84
C HIS A 212 -2.83 1.71 6.60
N VAL A 213 -3.16 0.44 6.37
CA VAL A 213 -4.02 -0.06 5.29
C VAL A 213 -5.22 -0.76 5.90
N THR A 214 -6.42 -0.21 5.70
CA THR A 214 -7.63 -0.74 6.36
C THR A 214 -8.91 -0.60 5.54
N ASN A 215 -9.91 -1.41 5.87
CA ASN A 215 -11.26 -1.41 5.29
C ASN A 215 -11.28 -1.58 3.76
N GLY A 216 -10.19 -2.06 3.16
CA GLY A 216 -10.06 -2.19 1.72
C GLY A 216 -10.74 -3.44 1.16
N LEU A 217 -11.13 -3.37 -0.12
CA LEU A 217 -11.53 -4.51 -0.93
C LEU A 217 -10.45 -4.81 -1.96
N PHE A 218 -9.98 -6.05 -2.01
CA PHE A 218 -8.98 -6.52 -2.96
C PHE A 218 -9.59 -7.66 -3.79
N LEU A 219 -9.81 -7.44 -5.08
CA LEU A 219 -10.43 -8.38 -6.01
C LEU A 219 -9.42 -8.87 -7.06
N GLY A 220 -9.58 -10.11 -7.52
CA GLY A 220 -8.88 -10.61 -8.69
C GLY A 220 -7.40 -10.90 -8.43
N ASP A 221 -7.10 -11.52 -7.28
CA ASP A 221 -5.74 -11.79 -6.80
C ASP A 221 -4.94 -10.52 -6.42
N ALA A 222 -5.61 -9.37 -6.31
CA ALA A 222 -5.03 -8.15 -5.75
C ALA A 222 -4.48 -8.42 -4.34
N ASN A 223 -3.26 -7.96 -4.07
CA ASN A 223 -2.58 -8.18 -2.80
C ASN A 223 -1.73 -6.96 -2.39
N ILE A 224 -1.09 -7.08 -1.24
CA ILE A 224 -0.15 -6.09 -0.73
C ILE A 224 1.26 -6.69 -0.78
N LEU A 225 2.17 -6.03 -1.49
CA LEU A 225 3.59 -6.38 -1.57
C LEU A 225 4.41 -5.41 -0.73
N VAL A 226 5.14 -5.93 0.25
CA VAL A 226 6.10 -5.17 1.05
C VAL A 226 7.49 -5.49 0.53
N LYS A 227 8.16 -4.47 0.00
CA LYS A 227 9.44 -4.60 -0.69
C LYS A 227 10.57 -4.00 0.15
N SER A 228 11.64 -4.77 0.32
CA SER A 228 12.85 -4.35 0.99
C SER A 228 13.71 -3.50 0.06
N VAL A 229 14.10 -2.31 0.53
CA VAL A 229 15.13 -1.48 -0.10
C VAL A 229 16.33 -1.35 0.85
N LYS A 230 16.06 -1.11 2.13
CA LYS A 230 16.99 -1.05 3.27
C LYS A 230 16.66 -2.10 4.33
N GLY A 231 15.56 -2.85 4.17
CA GLY A 231 15.17 -3.94 5.06
C GLY A 231 14.47 -3.48 6.33
N GLN A 232 13.64 -2.42 6.25
CA GLN A 232 12.91 -1.87 7.39
C GLN A 232 11.39 -2.01 7.24
N ILE A 233 10.71 -2.46 8.30
CA ILE A 233 9.27 -2.37 8.48
C ILE A 233 9.03 -1.88 9.91
N LEU A 234 8.37 -0.75 10.09
CA LEU A 234 8.11 -0.19 11.42
C LEU A 234 6.71 0.41 11.51
N GLY A 235 5.88 -0.02 12.45
CA GLY A 235 4.55 0.58 12.64
C GLY A 235 3.59 0.34 11.47
N LEU A 236 3.71 -0.80 10.78
CA LEU A 236 2.86 -1.18 9.66
C LEU A 236 1.59 -1.86 10.17
N ASN A 237 0.42 -1.36 9.76
CA ASN A 237 -0.87 -1.97 10.07
C ASN A 237 -1.59 -2.33 8.76
N ILE A 238 -1.93 -3.60 8.59
CA ILE A 238 -2.77 -4.10 7.49
C ILE A 238 -3.93 -4.86 8.14
N VAL A 239 -5.06 -4.19 8.31
CA VAL A 239 -6.15 -4.70 9.17
C VAL A 239 -7.52 -4.49 8.57
N ASP A 240 -8.44 -5.40 8.86
CA ASP A 240 -9.87 -5.25 8.54
C ASP A 240 -10.14 -5.13 7.02
N ASN A 241 -9.32 -5.78 6.18
CA ASN A 241 -9.49 -5.80 4.72
C ASN A 241 -10.13 -7.13 4.24
N MET A 242 -10.80 -7.07 3.08
CA MET A 242 -11.37 -8.22 2.38
C MET A 242 -10.59 -8.53 1.10
N PHE A 243 -10.18 -9.78 0.92
CA PHE A 243 -9.44 -10.27 -0.24
C PHE A 243 -10.23 -11.38 -0.93
N SER A 244 -10.33 -11.32 -2.26
CA SER A 244 -11.02 -12.32 -3.09
C SER A 244 -10.22 -12.61 -4.35
N GLY A 245 -9.88 -13.88 -4.57
CA GLY A 245 -9.05 -14.31 -5.70
C GLY A 245 -9.32 -15.75 -6.14
N ASP A 246 -8.42 -16.28 -6.95
CA ASP A 246 -8.51 -17.61 -7.55
C ASP A 246 -8.02 -18.70 -6.55
N PRO A 247 -8.91 -19.60 -6.09
CA PRO A 247 -8.56 -20.68 -5.15
C PRO A 247 -7.51 -21.65 -5.67
N ASN A 248 -7.25 -21.69 -6.98
CA ASN A 248 -6.20 -22.52 -7.58
C ASN A 248 -4.82 -21.89 -7.48
N LYS A 249 -4.73 -20.55 -7.42
CA LYS A 249 -3.45 -19.83 -7.30
C LYS A 249 -3.07 -19.59 -5.85
N LYS A 250 -4.05 -19.39 -4.96
CA LYS A 250 -3.84 -19.14 -3.53
C LYS A 250 -2.84 -18.02 -3.25
N VAL A 251 -2.90 -16.96 -4.04
CA VAL A 251 -2.01 -15.79 -3.89
C VAL A 251 -2.08 -15.28 -2.45
N PRO A 252 -0.95 -15.05 -1.77
CA PRO A 252 -0.98 -14.52 -0.40
C PRO A 252 -1.50 -13.09 -0.38
N ILE A 253 -2.31 -12.75 0.63
CA ILE A 253 -2.87 -11.41 0.79
C ILE A 253 -1.78 -10.35 1.09
N VAL A 254 -0.70 -10.78 1.75
CA VAL A 254 0.51 -10.00 1.99
C VAL A 254 1.72 -10.83 1.56
N ASN A 255 2.60 -10.23 0.77
CA ASN A 255 3.86 -10.83 0.34
C ASN A 255 5.04 -9.94 0.74
N LEU A 256 6.18 -10.58 1.02
CA LEU A 256 7.46 -9.92 1.25
C LEU A 256 8.33 -10.11 0.00
N ASP A 257 8.96 -9.04 -0.47
CA ASP A 257 9.97 -9.07 -1.53
C ASP A 257 11.31 -8.57 -0.96
N GLY A 258 12.27 -9.48 -0.81
CA GLY A 258 13.56 -9.22 -0.20
C GLY A 258 13.62 -9.48 1.31
N GLU A 259 14.78 -9.22 1.89
CA GLU A 259 15.07 -9.51 3.30
C GLU A 259 14.85 -8.28 4.19
N PHE A 260 14.27 -8.50 5.37
CA PHE A 260 14.02 -7.45 6.36
C PHE A 260 14.78 -7.76 7.65
N SER A 261 15.76 -6.92 7.96
CA SER A 261 16.58 -7.05 9.17
C SER A 261 15.94 -6.34 10.36
N ASN A 262 15.18 -5.27 10.11
CA ASN A 262 14.53 -4.45 11.13
C ASN A 262 13.01 -4.48 10.94
N VAL A 263 12.32 -5.26 11.77
CA VAL A 263 10.86 -5.40 11.77
C VAL A 263 10.39 -5.16 13.20
N ASP A 264 9.55 -4.15 13.40
CA ASP A 264 9.00 -3.79 14.71
C ASP A 264 7.60 -3.17 14.57
N GLN A 265 6.74 -3.37 15.56
CA GLN A 265 5.37 -2.81 15.61
C GLN A 265 4.54 -3.11 14.34
N VAL A 266 4.53 -4.37 13.90
CA VAL A 266 3.80 -4.78 12.68
C VAL A 266 2.55 -5.57 13.04
N VAL A 267 1.40 -5.07 12.59
CA VAL A 267 0.10 -5.72 12.79
C VAL A 267 -0.51 -6.06 11.44
N ILE A 268 -0.56 -7.34 11.12
CA ILE A 268 -1.32 -7.85 9.99
C ILE A 268 -2.36 -8.79 10.59
N ASP A 269 -3.61 -8.36 10.70
CA ASP A 269 -4.63 -9.10 11.45
C ASP A 269 -6.05 -8.74 10.98
N ARG A 270 -7.05 -9.55 11.35
CA ARG A 270 -8.48 -9.33 11.05
C ARG A 270 -8.80 -9.13 9.56
N ASN A 271 -7.98 -9.67 8.68
CA ASN A 271 -8.26 -9.71 7.25
C ASN A 271 -9.05 -10.98 6.90
N ASN A 272 -9.93 -10.89 5.92
CA ASN A 272 -10.66 -12.04 5.37
C ASN A 272 -10.17 -12.35 3.97
N ALA A 273 -9.97 -13.64 3.66
CA ALA A 273 -9.53 -14.09 2.36
C ALA A 273 -10.45 -15.18 1.81
N ASN A 274 -10.93 -15.00 0.58
CA ASN A 274 -11.67 -16.00 -0.18
C ASN A 274 -10.86 -16.39 -1.42
N GLY A 275 -10.47 -17.65 -1.55
CA GLY A 275 -9.61 -18.14 -2.65
C GLY A 275 -8.14 -17.70 -2.58
N MET A 276 -7.76 -16.85 -1.64
CA MET A 276 -6.38 -16.36 -1.41
C MET A 276 -5.79 -16.96 -0.12
N SER A 277 -4.46 -16.93 0.02
CA SER A 277 -3.80 -17.39 1.25
C SER A 277 -3.77 -16.27 2.30
N LEU A 278 -4.44 -16.51 3.43
CA LEU A 278 -4.38 -15.60 4.58
C LEU A 278 -2.95 -15.53 5.13
N ARG A 279 -2.47 -14.32 5.38
CA ARG A 279 -1.20 -14.05 6.05
C ARG A 279 -1.42 -13.06 7.19
N SER A 280 -0.79 -13.30 8.34
CA SER A 280 -1.06 -12.59 9.58
C SER A 280 0.21 -12.49 10.45
N THR A 281 0.27 -11.53 11.37
CA THR A 281 1.25 -11.52 12.48
C THR A 281 0.70 -12.17 13.74
N VAL A 282 -0.61 -12.45 13.77
CA VAL A 282 -1.29 -13.18 14.85
C VAL A 282 -1.93 -14.44 14.28
N ALA A 283 -1.72 -15.58 14.93
CA ALA A 283 -2.31 -16.84 14.46
C ALA A 283 -2.79 -17.72 15.62
N LYS A 284 -3.81 -18.52 15.34
CA LYS A 284 -4.43 -19.45 16.31
C LYS A 284 -4.55 -20.83 15.68
N LEU A 285 -4.16 -21.86 16.42
CA LEU A 285 -4.25 -23.25 15.99
C LEU A 285 -4.71 -24.14 17.14
N THR A 286 -5.26 -25.30 16.79
CA THR A 286 -5.63 -26.33 17.75
C THR A 286 -5.05 -27.65 17.28
N VAL A 287 -4.29 -28.29 18.16
CA VAL A 287 -3.62 -29.57 17.87
C VAL A 287 -4.16 -30.61 18.84
N THR A 288 -4.64 -31.73 18.29
CA THR A 288 -5.00 -32.91 19.08
C THR A 288 -3.84 -33.89 19.08
N GLY A 289 -3.54 -34.50 20.21
CA GLY A 289 -2.44 -35.45 20.34
C GLY A 289 -2.66 -36.46 21.47
N ASN A 290 -1.92 -37.56 21.39
CA ASN A 290 -1.82 -38.56 22.44
C ASN A 290 -0.35 -38.95 22.59
N GLY A 291 0.24 -38.60 23.72
CA GLY A 291 1.67 -38.77 23.98
C GLY A 291 2.20 -37.63 24.82
N THR A 292 3.46 -37.25 24.60
CA THR A 292 4.16 -36.22 25.38
C THR A 292 4.39 -34.91 24.63
N LYS A 293 3.91 -34.78 23.39
CA LYS A 293 4.29 -33.68 22.48
C LYS A 293 3.14 -33.22 21.58
N TRP A 294 2.97 -31.90 21.47
CA TRP A 294 2.04 -31.24 20.55
C TRP A 294 2.78 -30.15 19.78
N GLU A 295 2.74 -30.23 18.45
CA GLU A 295 3.41 -29.30 17.56
C GLU A 295 2.38 -28.51 16.74
N ALA A 296 2.43 -27.18 16.83
CA ALA A 296 1.63 -26.27 16.02
C ALA A 296 2.53 -25.52 15.05
N ASP A 297 2.42 -25.84 13.75
CA ASP A 297 3.13 -25.16 12.67
C ASP A 297 2.31 -24.00 12.10
N PHE A 298 2.79 -22.78 12.32
CA PHE A 298 2.16 -21.55 11.87
C PHE A 298 2.73 -21.00 10.55
N SER A 299 3.64 -21.72 9.88
CA SER A 299 4.36 -21.24 8.69
C SER A 299 3.44 -20.85 7.52
N SER A 300 2.26 -21.47 7.43
CA SER A 300 1.27 -21.16 6.39
C SER A 300 0.53 -19.84 6.60
N VAL A 301 0.55 -19.30 7.83
CA VAL A 301 -0.20 -18.09 8.22
C VAL A 301 0.75 -16.95 8.56
N LEU A 302 1.80 -17.21 9.34
CA LEU A 302 2.69 -16.16 9.82
C LEU A 302 3.51 -15.53 8.69
N VAL A 303 3.61 -14.20 8.70
CA VAL A 303 4.25 -13.43 7.62
C VAL A 303 5.77 -13.54 7.69
N PHE A 304 6.35 -13.39 8.88
CA PHE A 304 7.79 -13.38 9.06
C PHE A 304 8.32 -14.77 9.44
N PRO A 305 9.50 -15.17 8.97
CA PRO A 305 10.13 -16.41 9.42
C PRO A 305 10.74 -16.21 10.82
N ASN A 306 10.44 -17.13 11.73
CA ASN A 306 11.12 -17.26 13.03
C ASN A 306 11.09 -15.98 13.89
N ARG A 307 9.93 -15.33 13.97
CA ARG A 307 9.73 -14.07 14.70
C ARG A 307 8.67 -14.16 15.80
N ILE A 308 8.23 -15.35 16.21
CA ILE A 308 7.26 -15.48 17.30
C ILE A 308 7.85 -14.88 18.58
N SER A 309 7.21 -13.83 19.09
CA SER A 309 7.64 -13.09 20.29
C SER A 309 6.72 -13.33 21.48
N HIS A 310 5.48 -13.74 21.25
CA HIS A 310 4.52 -14.11 22.30
C HIS A 310 3.81 -15.43 21.98
N VAL A 311 3.66 -16.26 23.01
CA VAL A 311 2.92 -17.53 22.95
C VAL A 311 1.96 -17.60 24.13
N GLN A 312 0.70 -17.88 23.83
CA GLN A 312 -0.32 -18.29 24.79
C GLN A 312 -0.85 -19.65 24.38
N TYR A 313 -1.09 -20.53 25.35
CA TYR A 313 -1.72 -21.81 25.09
C TYR A 313 -2.62 -22.24 26.24
N SER A 314 -3.58 -23.10 25.93
CA SER A 314 -4.37 -23.82 26.92
C SER A 314 -4.34 -25.31 26.61
N PHE A 315 -4.16 -26.12 27.65
CA PHE A 315 -4.14 -27.57 27.55
C PHE A 315 -5.45 -28.15 28.07
N PHE A 316 -6.16 -28.89 27.22
CA PHE A 316 -7.35 -29.64 27.62
C PHE A 316 -7.02 -31.13 27.64
N ALA A 317 -6.78 -31.66 28.85
CA ALA A 317 -6.55 -33.08 29.06
C ALA A 317 -7.85 -33.86 28.81
N GLN A 318 -7.75 -34.87 27.96
CA GLN A 318 -8.81 -35.83 27.70
C GLN A 318 -8.40 -37.14 28.36
N GLU A 319 -9.25 -37.66 29.25
CA GLU A 319 -8.97 -38.87 30.05
C GLU A 319 -7.92 -38.65 31.15
N GLU A 320 -7.53 -39.71 31.84
CA GLU A 320 -6.47 -39.65 32.85
C GLU A 320 -5.09 -39.84 32.19
N PRO A 321 -4.04 -39.15 32.67
CA PRO A 321 -4.03 -38.21 33.79
C PRO A 321 -4.59 -36.82 33.42
N LYS A 322 -5.50 -36.28 34.24
CA LYS A 322 -6.09 -34.94 34.02
C LYS A 322 -5.15 -33.76 34.31
N PHE A 323 -4.14 -33.98 35.15
CA PHE A 323 -3.14 -32.98 35.52
C PHE A 323 -1.76 -33.51 35.20
N VAL A 324 -1.10 -32.85 34.25
CA VAL A 324 0.27 -33.17 33.83
C VAL A 324 1.04 -31.87 33.74
N ALA A 325 2.27 -31.85 34.26
CA ALA A 325 3.15 -30.70 34.06
C ALA A 325 3.50 -30.60 32.57
N HIS A 326 3.32 -29.41 32.00
CA HIS A 326 3.58 -29.13 30.60
C HIS A 326 4.18 -27.73 30.40
N SER A 327 4.98 -27.57 29.36
CA SER A 327 5.63 -26.29 29.04
C SER A 327 5.88 -26.14 27.54
N VAL A 328 5.98 -24.91 27.08
CA VAL A 328 6.51 -24.61 25.74
C VAL A 328 8.01 -24.90 25.75
N THR A 329 8.48 -25.73 24.82
CA THR A 329 9.90 -26.13 24.71
C THR A 329 10.57 -25.64 23.43
N ASN A 330 9.80 -25.25 22.41
CA ASN A 330 10.32 -24.67 21.17
C ASN A 330 9.34 -23.65 20.56
N VAL A 331 9.88 -22.62 19.91
CA VAL A 331 9.15 -21.59 19.14
C VAL A 331 9.84 -21.26 17.81
N SER A 332 10.85 -22.06 17.42
CA SER A 332 11.66 -21.82 16.23
C SER A 332 10.92 -22.19 14.95
N ASP A 333 11.31 -21.61 13.82
CA ASP A 333 10.79 -21.95 12.49
C ASP A 333 9.25 -21.79 12.36
N ASN A 334 8.68 -20.87 13.13
CA ASN A 334 7.23 -20.67 13.26
C ASN A 334 6.47 -21.91 13.80
N VAL A 335 7.17 -22.84 14.45
CA VAL A 335 6.60 -24.01 15.10
C VAL A 335 6.64 -23.83 16.60
N VAL A 336 5.47 -23.90 17.25
CA VAL A 336 5.38 -23.95 18.71
C VAL A 336 5.23 -25.39 19.16
N VAL A 337 6.08 -25.80 20.09
CA VAL A 337 6.06 -27.14 20.69
C VAL A 337 5.72 -27.02 22.17
N VAL A 338 4.65 -27.72 22.58
CA VAL A 338 4.34 -27.97 23.99
C VAL A 338 4.64 -29.43 24.29
N GLU A 339 5.38 -29.67 25.36
CA GLU A 339 5.70 -31.01 25.85
C GLU A 339 5.20 -31.20 27.28
N SER A 340 4.87 -32.44 27.62
CA SER A 340 4.42 -32.84 28.96
C SER A 340 5.36 -33.88 29.58
N GLU A 341 5.41 -33.92 30.91
CA GLU A 341 6.27 -34.87 31.65
C GLU A 341 5.85 -36.34 31.48
N LYS A 342 4.58 -36.59 31.13
CA LYS A 342 3.96 -37.91 30.98
C LYS A 342 3.04 -37.91 29.78
N GLU A 343 2.76 -39.11 29.28
CA GLU A 343 1.76 -39.29 28.24
C GLU A 343 0.41 -38.76 28.72
N ALA A 344 -0.18 -37.93 27.88
CA ALA A 344 -1.54 -37.45 28.04
C ALA A 344 -2.20 -37.45 26.67
N LYS A 345 -3.48 -37.80 26.63
CA LYS A 345 -4.32 -37.49 25.50
C LYS A 345 -4.91 -36.12 25.72
N GLY A 346 -4.84 -35.24 24.73
CA GLY A 346 -5.25 -33.87 24.95
C GLY A 346 -5.30 -33.03 23.69
N LEU A 347 -5.95 -31.89 23.85
CA LEU A 347 -6.08 -30.86 22.83
C LEU A 347 -5.40 -29.60 23.34
N VAL A 348 -4.49 -29.06 22.54
CA VAL A 348 -3.76 -27.83 22.85
C VAL A 348 -4.20 -26.75 21.89
N PHE A 349 -4.78 -25.69 22.45
CA PHE A 349 -5.06 -24.46 21.71
C PHE A 349 -3.85 -23.54 21.87
N PHE A 350 -3.38 -22.99 20.75
CA PHE A 350 -2.24 -22.09 20.68
C PHE A 350 -2.69 -20.75 20.09
N SER A 351 -2.15 -19.66 20.63
CA SER A 351 -2.22 -18.31 20.07
C SER A 351 -0.82 -17.71 20.08
N VAL A 352 -0.39 -17.18 18.94
CA VAL A 352 0.96 -16.63 18.75
C VAL A 352 0.92 -15.23 18.15
N GLU A 353 1.95 -14.45 18.43
CA GLU A 353 2.19 -13.11 17.88
C GLU A 353 3.66 -12.98 17.47
N GLN A 354 3.91 -12.23 16.39
CA GLN A 354 5.24 -11.89 15.88
C GLN A 354 5.66 -10.49 16.27
#